data_AF-A0A920AAJ7-F1
#
_entry.id   AF-A0A920AAJ7-F1
#
_cell.length_a   1.000
_cell.length_b   1.000
_cell.length_c   1.000
_cell.angle_alpha   90.00
_cell.angle_beta   90.00
_cell.angle_gamma   90.00
#
_symmetry.space_group_name_H-M   'P 1'
#
loop_
_entity.id
_entity.type
_entity.pdbx_description
1 polymer ?
#
loop_
_entity_poly.entity_id
_entity_poly.type
_entity_poly.pdbx_seq_one_letter_code
_entity_poly.pdbx_strand_id
1 'polypeptide(L)'
;MIISGKSLWKAKENLDSENIDIEKAILNSWPKILKIMVTEHMTGKWHVNLPVNKLFDIVKDPKPGMPSDNGPVFYKQVIKWKEESNDLRELSDYMPSGYGRPTNEKDNSWSPTDSIFGGFWQGGKHWSELIADNAIEFIDDSQNFKDPFFLYLAFNAPHDPRQSPKNF
;
A
#
# COMPACT_ATOMS: atom_id res chain seq x y z
N MET A 1 11.31 -8.14 8.59
CA MET A 1 10.18 -7.21 8.49
C MET A 1 10.60 -5.89 9.10
N ILE A 2 10.62 -4.81 8.31
CA ILE A 2 11.18 -3.52 8.72
C ILE A 2 10.48 -2.95 9.96
N ILE A 3 9.15 -2.97 10.01
CA ILE A 3 8.38 -2.37 11.10
C ILE A 3 8.57 -3.09 12.44
N SER A 4 8.66 -4.42 12.45
CA SER A 4 8.87 -5.18 13.69
C SER A 4 10.33 -5.41 14.04
N GLY A 5 11.26 -5.17 13.12
CA GLY A 5 12.67 -5.56 13.28
C GLY A 5 12.90 -7.07 13.37
N LYS A 6 11.89 -7.91 13.08
CA LYS A 6 11.97 -9.38 13.22
C LYS A 6 12.03 -10.10 11.87
N SER A 7 12.50 -11.34 11.87
CA SER A 7 12.35 -12.24 10.70
C SER A 7 10.87 -12.48 10.39
N LEU A 8 10.56 -12.94 9.17
CA LEU A 8 9.17 -13.09 8.68
C LEU A 8 8.29 -13.92 9.64
N TRP A 9 8.75 -15.11 10.03
CA TRP A 9 8.00 -16.02 10.90
C TRP A 9 7.76 -15.44 12.29
N LYS A 10 8.80 -14.86 12.89
CA LYS A 10 8.69 -14.19 14.19
C LYS A 10 7.78 -12.97 14.10
N ALA A 11 7.81 -12.22 13.00
CA ALA A 11 6.91 -11.09 12.82
C ALA A 11 5.44 -11.56 12.79
N LYS A 12 5.13 -12.62 12.03
CA LYS A 12 3.78 -13.21 12.00
C LYS A 12 3.30 -13.63 13.39
N GLU A 13 4.09 -14.40 14.12
CA GLU A 13 3.75 -14.84 15.49
C GLU A 13 3.47 -13.67 16.45
N ASN A 14 4.23 -12.57 16.32
CA ASN A 14 4.14 -11.43 17.22
C ASN A 14 3.12 -10.37 16.80
N LEU A 15 2.65 -10.38 15.54
CA LEU A 15 1.77 -9.34 14.99
C LEU A 15 0.37 -9.85 14.62
N ASP A 16 0.26 -11.14 14.31
CA ASP A 16 -0.97 -11.75 13.79
C ASP A 16 -1.50 -12.86 14.72
N SER A 17 -1.02 -12.94 15.96
CA SER A 17 -1.55 -13.88 16.96
C SER A 17 -2.79 -13.33 17.66
N GLU A 18 -3.72 -14.21 18.01
CA GLU A 18 -4.99 -13.85 18.68
C GLU A 18 -4.79 -13.15 20.04
N ASN A 19 -3.67 -13.43 20.71
CA ASN A 19 -3.33 -12.89 22.03
C ASN A 19 -2.17 -11.87 21.98
N ILE A 20 -2.07 -11.11 20.89
CA ILE A 20 -1.04 -10.09 20.75
C ILE A 20 -1.14 -9.01 21.83
N ASP A 21 -0.02 -8.76 22.50
CA ASP A 21 0.16 -7.54 23.30
C ASP A 21 0.53 -6.38 22.36
N ILE A 22 -0.48 -5.62 21.94
CA ILE A 22 -0.35 -4.51 20.98
C ILE A 22 0.59 -3.43 21.51
N GLU A 23 0.50 -3.07 22.79
CA GLU A 23 1.34 -2.01 23.37
C GLU A 23 2.81 -2.44 23.38
N LYS A 24 3.09 -3.69 23.78
CA LYS A 24 4.44 -4.26 23.68
C LYS A 24 4.92 -4.35 22.23
N ALA A 25 4.06 -4.70 21.28
CA ALA A 25 4.42 -4.76 19.87
C ALA A 25 4.77 -3.37 19.31
N ILE A 26 4.03 -2.33 19.70
CA ILE A 26 4.33 -0.92 19.35
C ILE A 26 5.65 -0.48 19.96
N LEU A 27 5.87 -0.71 21.26
CA LEU A 27 7.10 -0.30 21.95
C LEU A 27 8.36 -0.96 21.35
N ASN A 28 8.23 -2.20 20.88
CA ASN A 28 9.33 -2.94 20.24
C ASN A 28 9.39 -2.74 18.71
N SER A 29 8.57 -1.85 18.16
CA SER A 29 8.59 -1.55 16.72
C SER A 29 9.75 -0.63 16.35
N TRP A 30 10.20 -0.74 15.11
CA TRP A 30 11.31 0.05 14.60
C TRP A 30 11.06 1.57 14.65
N PRO A 31 9.85 2.08 14.29
CA PRO A 31 9.53 3.49 14.50
C PRO A 31 9.65 3.94 15.96
N LYS A 32 9.24 3.12 16.94
CA LYS A 32 9.39 3.53 18.36
C LYS A 32 10.81 3.48 18.88
N ILE A 33 11.61 2.54 18.39
CA ILE A 33 13.02 2.45 18.75
C ILE A 33 13.80 3.64 18.18
N LEU A 34 13.40 4.14 17.01
CA LEU A 34 14.03 5.28 16.36
C LEU A 34 13.77 6.62 17.05
N LYS A 35 12.59 6.77 17.65
CA LYS A 35 12.03 8.06 18.10
C LYS A 35 12.91 8.87 19.02
N ILE A 36 13.83 8.19 19.70
CA ILE A 36 14.84 8.83 20.55
C ILE A 36 15.83 9.72 19.78
N MET A 37 15.94 9.59 18.45
CA MET A 37 16.97 10.26 17.64
C MET A 37 16.44 10.90 16.35
N VAL A 38 15.24 10.53 15.89
CA VAL A 38 14.68 11.04 14.62
C VAL A 38 13.21 11.36 14.77
N THR A 39 12.69 12.25 13.91
CA THR A 39 11.24 12.38 13.70
C THR A 39 10.77 11.42 12.61
N GLU A 40 9.80 10.56 12.91
CA GLU A 40 9.31 9.55 11.97
C GLU A 40 8.07 9.97 11.20
N HIS A 41 8.16 9.77 9.90
CA HIS A 41 7.14 10.12 8.94
C HIS A 41 6.69 8.88 8.18
N MET A 42 5.40 8.80 7.90
CA MET A 42 4.81 7.72 7.11
C MET A 42 3.84 8.27 6.08
N THR A 43 3.98 7.76 4.85
CA THR A 43 2.95 7.92 3.82
C THR A 43 2.87 6.71 2.90
N GLY A 44 1.67 6.46 2.36
CA GLY A 44 1.42 5.38 1.42
C GLY A 44 0.97 4.07 2.06
N LYS A 45 1.34 2.94 1.47
CA LYS A 45 0.79 1.61 1.73
C LYS A 45 1.02 1.13 3.17
N TRP A 46 -0.06 0.70 3.84
CA TRP A 46 0.00 0.12 5.19
C TRP A 46 -0.88 -1.14 5.32
N HIS A 47 -0.29 -2.23 5.80
CA HIS A 47 -0.97 -3.53 6.02
C HIS A 47 -0.55 -4.23 7.30
N VAL A 48 0.35 -3.62 8.07
CA VAL A 48 0.80 -4.22 9.33
C VAL A 48 -0.35 -4.11 10.32
N ASN A 49 -0.65 -5.19 11.03
CA ASN A 49 -1.72 -5.27 12.03
C ASN A 49 -1.38 -4.51 13.32
N LEU A 50 -1.00 -3.24 13.17
CA LEU A 50 -0.71 -2.29 14.23
C LEU A 50 -1.25 -0.91 13.83
N PRO A 51 -1.71 -0.10 14.79
CA PRO A 51 -2.24 1.23 14.52
C PRO A 51 -1.11 2.18 14.07
N VAL A 52 -1.09 2.53 12.78
CA VAL A 52 -0.05 3.37 12.15
C VAL A 52 0.18 4.70 12.89
N ASN A 53 -0.90 5.35 13.34
CA ASN A 53 -0.84 6.64 14.06
C ASN A 53 -0.25 6.52 15.47
N LYS A 54 -0.17 5.31 16.04
CA LYS A 54 0.57 5.10 17.29
C LYS A 54 2.04 4.82 17.03
N LEU A 55 2.45 4.48 15.81
CA LEU A 55 3.82 4.07 15.48
C LEU A 55 4.69 5.26 15.09
N PHE A 56 4.22 6.07 14.15
CA PHE A 56 4.93 7.23 13.59
C PHE A 56 4.46 8.53 14.24
N ASP A 57 5.32 9.55 14.20
CA ASP A 57 4.98 10.88 14.72
C ASP A 57 4.10 11.66 13.75
N ILE A 58 4.38 11.54 12.45
CA ILE A 58 3.59 12.18 11.40
C ILE A 58 3.16 11.13 10.38
N VAL A 59 1.84 11.04 10.15
CA VAL A 59 1.23 10.10 9.21
C VAL A 59 0.39 10.88 8.20
N LYS A 60 0.74 10.80 6.92
CA LYS A 60 0.02 11.44 5.81
C LYS A 60 -0.47 10.39 4.81
N ASP A 61 -1.78 10.39 4.53
CA ASP A 61 -2.42 9.47 3.57
C ASP A 61 -1.99 8.00 3.67
N PRO A 62 -2.23 7.32 4.80
CA PRO A 62 -2.06 5.88 4.84
C PRO A 62 -3.04 5.24 3.85
N LYS A 63 -2.53 4.44 2.92
CA LYS A 63 -3.32 3.75 1.89
C LYS A 63 -3.45 2.26 2.20
N PRO A 64 -4.62 1.66 1.98
CA PRO A 64 -4.75 0.21 1.91
C PRO A 64 -4.02 -0.32 0.68
N GLY A 65 -4.01 -1.64 0.49
CA GLY A 65 -3.24 -2.28 -0.57
C GLY A 65 -3.93 -2.13 -1.90
N MET A 66 -5.25 -2.22 -1.83
CA MET A 66 -6.17 -2.03 -2.93
C MET A 66 -7.11 -0.87 -2.62
N PRO A 67 -7.43 -0.03 -3.62
CA PRO A 67 -8.57 0.87 -3.59
C PRO A 67 -9.89 0.13 -3.28
N SER A 68 -10.83 0.82 -2.64
CA SER A 68 -12.06 0.22 -2.13
C SER A 68 -13.16 0.08 -3.18
N ASP A 69 -13.00 0.67 -4.35
CA ASP A 69 -14.01 0.82 -5.39
C ASP A 69 -14.44 -0.51 -6.03
N ASN A 70 -13.48 -1.37 -6.35
CA ASN A 70 -13.71 -2.65 -7.03
C ASN A 70 -13.60 -3.87 -6.11
N GLY A 71 -13.30 -3.68 -4.81
CA GLY A 71 -13.06 -4.76 -3.85
C GLY A 71 -14.17 -5.83 -3.80
N PRO A 72 -15.46 -5.47 -3.63
CA PRO A 72 -16.55 -6.43 -3.61
C PRO A 72 -16.73 -7.21 -4.92
N VAL A 73 -16.50 -6.56 -6.06
CA VAL A 73 -16.60 -7.20 -7.38
C VAL A 73 -15.43 -8.16 -7.57
N PHE A 74 -14.21 -7.72 -7.24
CA PHE A 74 -13.01 -8.54 -7.28
C PHE A 74 -13.18 -9.84 -6.48
N TYR A 75 -13.66 -9.74 -5.24
CA TYR A 75 -13.84 -10.91 -4.39
C TYR A 75 -14.87 -11.90 -4.95
N LYS A 76 -16.00 -11.41 -5.46
CA LYS A 76 -17.00 -12.25 -6.14
C LYS A 76 -16.43 -12.97 -7.35
N GLN A 77 -15.60 -12.29 -8.14
CA GLN A 77 -14.97 -12.88 -9.32
C GLN A 77 -13.92 -13.93 -8.97
N VAL A 78 -13.15 -13.73 -7.89
CA VAL A 78 -12.21 -14.74 -7.38
C VAL A 78 -12.95 -15.99 -6.91
N ILE A 79 -14.10 -15.86 -6.25
CA ILE A 79 -14.93 -17.03 -5.88
C ILE A 79 -15.40 -17.75 -7.14
N LYS A 80 -15.97 -17.01 -8.09
CA LYS A 80 -16.46 -17.57 -9.36
C LYS A 80 -15.35 -18.33 -10.10
N TRP A 81 -14.16 -17.75 -10.22
CA TRP A 81 -12.99 -18.41 -10.81
C TRP A 81 -12.65 -19.73 -10.11
N LYS A 82 -12.63 -19.76 -8.77
CA LYS A 82 -12.35 -20.98 -8.00
C LYS A 82 -13.38 -22.08 -8.22
N GLU A 83 -14.64 -21.71 -8.43
CA GLU A 83 -15.75 -22.66 -8.64
C GLU A 83 -15.78 -23.20 -10.08
N GLU A 84 -15.51 -22.35 -11.08
CA GLU A 84 -15.67 -22.71 -12.50
C GLU A 84 -14.39 -23.31 -13.13
N SER A 85 -13.21 -22.86 -12.70
CA SER A 85 -11.93 -23.19 -13.36
C SER A 85 -10.86 -23.61 -12.36
N ASN A 86 -10.61 -22.77 -11.35
CA ASN A 86 -9.49 -22.89 -10.41
C ASN A 86 -8.10 -22.98 -11.09
N ASP A 87 -8.00 -22.65 -12.38
CA ASP A 87 -6.76 -22.60 -13.14
C ASP A 87 -6.22 -21.17 -13.17
N LEU A 88 -5.01 -20.97 -12.62
CA LEU A 88 -4.38 -19.65 -12.56
C LEU A 88 -4.15 -19.02 -13.93
N ARG A 89 -4.10 -19.83 -15.00
CA ARG A 89 -3.96 -19.36 -16.38
C ARG A 89 -5.20 -18.61 -16.88
N GLU A 90 -6.37 -18.87 -16.28
CA GLU A 90 -7.65 -18.29 -16.66
C GLU A 90 -8.09 -17.18 -15.70
N LEU A 91 -7.35 -16.94 -14.61
CA LEU A 91 -7.73 -15.98 -13.55
C LEU A 91 -8.03 -14.58 -14.12
N SER A 92 -7.25 -14.12 -15.10
CA SER A 92 -7.43 -12.80 -15.74
C SER A 92 -8.77 -12.62 -16.44
N ASP A 93 -9.42 -13.71 -16.84
CA ASP A 93 -10.69 -13.68 -17.57
C ASP A 93 -11.87 -13.42 -16.64
N TYR A 94 -11.67 -13.62 -15.33
CA TYR A 94 -12.65 -13.35 -14.29
C TYR A 94 -12.45 -11.96 -13.67
N MET A 95 -11.28 -11.35 -13.81
CA MET A 95 -10.96 -10.10 -13.12
C MET A 95 -11.85 -8.92 -13.57
N PRO A 96 -12.21 -8.00 -12.64
CA PRO A 96 -12.91 -6.76 -12.99
C PRO A 96 -12.14 -5.94 -14.04
N SER A 97 -12.83 -5.06 -14.76
CA SER A 97 -12.20 -4.17 -15.74
C SER A 97 -11.00 -3.43 -15.15
N GLY A 98 -9.87 -3.45 -15.89
CA GLY A 98 -8.61 -2.84 -15.49
C GLY A 98 -7.67 -3.72 -14.65
N TYR A 99 -8.13 -4.87 -14.15
CA TYR A 99 -7.31 -5.82 -13.39
C TYR A 99 -6.78 -6.94 -14.29
N GLY A 100 -5.56 -7.42 -14.01
CA GLY A 100 -4.94 -8.46 -14.85
C GLY A 100 -4.70 -7.98 -16.28
N ARG A 101 -4.41 -6.68 -16.43
CA ARG A 101 -4.12 -6.01 -17.69
C ARG A 101 -2.69 -5.42 -17.66
N PRO A 102 -2.02 -5.26 -18.82
CA PRO A 102 -2.40 -5.83 -20.11
C PRO A 102 -2.25 -7.36 -20.08
N THR A 103 -3.08 -8.06 -20.85
CA THR A 103 -3.01 -9.53 -20.96
C THR A 103 -1.82 -9.99 -21.82
N ASN A 104 -1.39 -9.17 -22.78
CA ASN A 104 -0.20 -9.35 -23.61
C ASN A 104 0.18 -8.02 -24.29
N GLU A 105 1.29 -8.00 -25.02
CA GLU A 105 1.82 -6.79 -25.70
C GLU A 105 0.87 -6.18 -26.74
N LYS A 106 -0.11 -6.94 -27.25
CA LYS A 106 -1.09 -6.48 -28.25
C LYS A 106 -2.42 -6.05 -27.65
N ASP A 107 -2.55 -6.11 -26.32
CA ASP A 107 -3.76 -5.73 -25.62
C ASP A 107 -3.94 -4.21 -25.62
N ASN A 108 -4.70 -3.73 -26.60
CA ASN A 108 -5.08 -2.31 -26.72
C ASN A 108 -6.46 -2.01 -26.11
N SER A 109 -7.05 -2.96 -25.36
CA SER A 109 -8.38 -2.80 -24.75
C SER A 109 -8.37 -1.98 -23.45
N TRP A 110 -7.17 -1.67 -22.96
CA TRP A 110 -6.95 -0.98 -21.69
C TRP A 110 -5.68 -0.11 -21.80
N SER A 111 -5.71 1.06 -21.18
CA SER A 111 -4.52 1.90 -20.99
C SER A 111 -4.23 2.08 -19.50
N PRO A 112 -2.95 2.06 -19.07
CA PRO A 112 -2.59 2.38 -17.68
C PRO A 112 -2.99 3.81 -17.29
N THR A 113 -3.14 4.70 -18.27
CA THR A 113 -3.50 6.11 -18.05
C THR A 113 -4.99 6.35 -17.87
N ASP A 114 -5.83 5.34 -18.12
CA ASP A 114 -7.27 5.50 -18.08
C ASP A 114 -7.77 5.56 -16.63
N SER A 115 -8.26 6.73 -16.22
CA SER A 115 -8.85 6.95 -14.91
C SER A 115 -10.30 6.45 -14.80
N ILE A 116 -10.93 6.08 -15.92
CA ILE A 116 -12.34 5.65 -15.98
C ILE A 116 -12.63 4.39 -15.16
N PHE A 117 -11.61 3.56 -14.92
CA PHE A 117 -11.73 2.32 -14.14
C PHE A 117 -11.51 2.53 -12.64
N GLY A 118 -11.38 3.78 -12.19
CA GLY A 118 -11.12 4.11 -10.79
C GLY A 118 -9.72 3.63 -10.38
N GLY A 119 -9.65 2.77 -9.37
CA GLY A 119 -8.42 2.19 -8.86
C GLY A 119 -7.55 3.21 -8.14
N PHE A 120 -6.27 3.28 -8.49
CA PHE A 120 -5.32 4.19 -7.85
C PHE A 120 -5.58 5.67 -8.17
N TRP A 121 -6.56 5.96 -9.03
CA TRP A 121 -7.11 7.30 -9.25
C TRP A 121 -8.21 7.70 -8.26
N GLN A 122 -8.58 6.84 -7.31
CA GLN A 122 -9.56 7.15 -6.27
C GLN A 122 -9.12 8.41 -5.48
N GLY A 123 -9.96 9.45 -5.52
CA GLY A 123 -9.66 10.77 -4.95
C GLY A 123 -9.24 11.82 -5.98
N GLY A 124 -9.23 11.48 -7.28
CA GLY A 124 -9.00 12.42 -8.38
C GLY A 124 -7.53 12.66 -8.74
N LYS A 125 -6.59 12.17 -7.94
CA LYS A 125 -5.15 12.20 -8.18
C LYS A 125 -4.58 10.79 -8.03
N HIS A 126 -3.64 10.40 -8.88
CA HIS A 126 -3.05 9.07 -8.77
C HIS A 126 -2.32 8.92 -7.44
N TRP A 127 -2.47 7.79 -6.75
CA TRP A 127 -1.86 7.59 -5.43
C TRP A 127 -0.34 7.72 -5.44
N SER A 128 0.34 7.33 -6.52
CA SER A 128 1.79 7.59 -6.63
C SER A 128 2.12 9.08 -6.65
N GLU A 129 1.32 9.92 -7.30
CA GLU A 129 1.56 11.36 -7.29
C GLU A 129 1.26 11.94 -5.90
N LEU A 130 0.16 11.54 -5.27
CA LEU A 130 -0.19 11.97 -3.91
C LEU A 130 0.89 11.59 -2.89
N ILE A 131 1.38 10.35 -2.94
CA ILE A 131 2.43 9.84 -2.04
C ILE A 131 3.76 10.56 -2.30
N ALA A 132 4.08 10.88 -3.56
CA ALA A 132 5.27 11.65 -3.91
C ALA A 132 5.18 13.09 -3.40
N ASP A 133 4.05 13.76 -3.58
CA ASP A 133 3.80 15.11 -3.04
C ASP A 133 3.99 15.14 -1.52
N ASN A 134 3.41 14.17 -0.80
CA ASN A 134 3.56 14.07 0.65
C ASN A 134 5.02 13.92 1.07
N ALA A 135 5.82 13.17 0.31
CA ALA A 135 7.25 13.02 0.57
C ALA A 135 8.03 14.31 0.31
N ILE A 136 7.71 15.03 -0.77
CA ILE A 136 8.32 16.33 -1.10
C ILE A 136 8.00 17.35 -0.01
N GLU A 137 6.72 17.51 0.34
CA GLU A 137 6.28 18.43 1.39
C GLU A 137 6.99 18.12 2.71
N PHE A 138 7.13 16.84 3.05
CA PHE A 138 7.87 16.44 4.22
C PHE A 138 9.36 16.81 4.17
N ILE A 139 10.03 16.58 3.03
CA ILE A 139 11.45 16.95 2.86
C ILE A 139 11.61 18.48 2.97
N ASP A 140 10.70 19.25 2.40
CA ASP A 140 10.71 20.70 2.51
C ASP A 140 10.48 21.15 3.96
N ASP A 141 9.50 20.57 4.66
CA ASP A 141 9.23 20.84 6.08
C ASP A 141 10.42 20.47 6.97
N SER A 142 11.16 19.41 6.62
CA SER A 142 12.29 18.89 7.40
C SER A 142 13.39 19.94 7.63
N GLN A 143 13.48 20.95 6.75
CA GLN A 143 14.42 22.07 6.86
C GLN A 143 14.17 22.93 8.11
N ASN A 144 12.98 22.85 8.70
CA ASN A 144 12.60 23.59 9.90
C ASN A 144 12.90 22.84 11.20
N PHE A 145 13.39 21.59 11.13
CA PHE A 145 13.68 20.76 12.29
C PHE A 145 15.20 20.62 12.48
N LYS A 146 15.64 20.52 13.75
CA LYS A 146 17.05 20.28 14.08
C LYS A 146 17.43 18.81 14.06
N ASP A 147 16.47 17.94 14.35
CA ASP A 147 16.70 16.51 14.43
C ASP A 147 16.65 15.88 13.03
N PRO A 148 17.43 14.83 12.77
CA PRO A 148 17.29 14.05 11.55
C PRO A 148 15.92 13.37 11.48
N PHE A 149 15.58 12.85 10.31
CA PHE A 149 14.29 12.21 10.11
C PHE A 149 14.40 10.81 9.54
N PHE A 150 13.33 10.04 9.74
CA PHE A 150 13.09 8.79 9.04
C PHE A 150 11.77 8.86 8.27
N LEU A 151 11.82 8.58 6.96
CA LEU A 151 10.64 8.55 6.10
C LEU A 151 10.32 7.13 5.64
N TYR A 152 9.19 6.60 6.09
CA TYR A 152 8.60 5.39 5.53
C TYR A 152 7.71 5.76 4.33
N LEU A 153 8.31 5.71 3.14
CA LEU A 153 7.67 6.01 1.86
C LEU A 153 7.31 4.71 1.12
N ALA A 154 6.03 4.34 1.15
CA ALA A 154 5.58 3.06 0.61
C ALA A 154 4.57 3.24 -0.53
N PHE A 155 5.04 3.22 -1.78
CA PHE A 155 4.14 3.29 -2.94
C PHE A 155 3.29 2.01 -3.08
N ASN A 156 2.04 2.18 -3.55
CA ASN A 156 1.19 1.06 -3.94
C ASN A 156 1.60 0.48 -5.30
N ALA A 157 2.08 1.32 -6.22
CA ALA A 157 2.56 0.89 -7.53
C ALA A 157 3.76 -0.07 -7.40
N PRO A 158 3.92 -1.05 -8.32
CA PRO A 158 3.11 -1.30 -9.52
C PRO A 158 2.01 -2.36 -9.29
N HIS A 159 1.40 -2.40 -8.10
CA HIS A 159 0.33 -3.36 -7.82
C HIS A 159 -0.84 -3.21 -8.81
N ASP A 160 -1.63 -4.28 -9.00
CA ASP A 160 -2.88 -4.19 -9.75
C ASP A 160 -3.90 -3.26 -9.05
N PRO A 161 -4.81 -2.60 -9.79
CA PRO A 161 -4.79 -2.45 -11.25
C PRO A 161 -3.56 -1.65 -11.68
N ARG A 162 -2.85 -2.09 -12.73
CA ARG A 162 -1.53 -1.54 -13.14
C ARG A 162 -1.62 -0.15 -13.77
N GLN A 163 -2.18 0.82 -13.07
CA GLN A 163 -2.38 2.17 -13.57
C GLN A 163 -1.14 3.03 -13.39
N SER A 164 -0.99 4.02 -14.26
CA SER A 164 0.05 5.04 -14.15
C SER A 164 -0.43 6.35 -14.78
N PRO A 165 0.06 7.51 -14.32
CA PRO A 165 -0.07 8.75 -15.07
C PRO A 165 0.53 8.62 -16.48
N LYS A 166 0.07 9.48 -17.40
CA LYS A 166 0.65 9.56 -18.75
C LYS A 166 2.10 10.03 -18.66
N ASN A 167 2.98 9.48 -19.48
CA ASN A 167 4.33 10.02 -19.65
C ASN A 167 4.27 11.39 -20.33
N PHE A 168 5.21 12.27 -19.97
CA PHE A 168 5.39 13.58 -20.58
C PHE A 168 6.45 13.53 -21.68
#